data_AF-A0A2C2V6Y8-F1
#
_entry.id   AF-A0A2C2V6Y8-F1
#
_cell.length_a   1.000
_cell.length_b   1.000
_cell.length_c   1.000
_cell.angle_alpha   90.00
_cell.angle_beta   90.00
_cell.angle_gamma   90.00
#
_symmetry.space_group_name_H-M   'P 1'
#
loop_
_entity.id
_entity.type
_entity.pdbx_description
1 polymer ?
#
loop_
_entity_poly.entity_id
_entity_poly.type
_entity_poly.pdbx_seq_one_letter_code
_entity_poly.pdbx_strand_id
1 'polypeptide(L)'
;MSIGQLQQRMMNMTSISTTSVEIDQFLDKLRSEFKGNPKILPQILVTFLEGLYGRRHFIWQKAGQLKPSNAYIKMAQELLRHLKQEMIEQLQPVQHENKMTQQKWQKAMDEQSTKLTFLQNKHEQMMAYAEMIPHAKELLHQKEAEALELQKKKEQYEQAKLRVKLNAQERAKEALQLQEAKQKWTKIEARLTQLYSMLEEKKKGLAPLHEIISTKPESEHETVLRKLASLSYTRESLKQERKRLPEFQSIQGMWLSLLEEANDHDLNEIRKLYVQHSNVIGTTCVASARKDFIESYPIFDVVIIDEVSKATPPELLLPMLKGKKIILVGDHHQLPPLSGNDTLEETLQEMAVKSEDFDGKTELKQLLKESLFERLFKNLPKSNKTMLAIQYRMHENIMATITQFYEQENKQFQCGLKDSDFERDHKLVSPLIQRNNHLLWLDMPNEPAFFEERMKGGKSLYNQAELRKIGELLKELDEAVALAKQAGRMKANEKKSIGVISFYGEQVKRVERMIQQELRLPNLTIRTGTVDRFQGMEMDVILLSMVRNHDNEQDDIGFAKDNRRLNVALSRARELLVLIGSSKMFTERTKHKDTRQMYTNVLEVVKKQDGLRMLEAVSLHG
;
A
#
# COMPACT_ATOMS: atom_id res chain seq x y z
N MET A 1 -7.00 -44.41 31.44
CA MET A 1 -5.84 -43.50 31.51
C MET A 1 -6.38 -42.08 31.47
N SER A 2 -6.03 -41.20 32.41
CA SER A 2 -6.50 -39.81 32.36
C SER A 2 -5.78 -39.04 31.25
N ILE A 3 -6.40 -37.98 30.71
CA ILE A 3 -5.79 -37.11 29.69
C ILE A 3 -4.44 -36.54 30.19
N GLY A 4 -4.34 -36.24 31.49
CA GLY A 4 -3.09 -35.78 32.12
C GLY A 4 -1.99 -36.83 32.12
N GLN A 5 -2.31 -38.11 32.37
CA GLN A 5 -1.35 -39.21 32.33
C GLN A 5 -0.82 -39.47 30.91
N LEU A 6 -1.68 -39.35 29.89
CA LEU A 6 -1.32 -39.47 28.48
C LEU A 6 -0.35 -38.37 28.04
N GLN A 7 -0.60 -37.11 28.46
CA GLN A 7 0.28 -35.99 28.15
C GLN A 7 1.67 -36.13 28.79
N GLN A 8 1.74 -36.52 30.07
CA GLN A 8 3.01 -36.77 30.75
C GLN A 8 3.81 -37.91 30.12
N ARG A 9 3.13 -38.99 29.72
CA ARG A 9 3.78 -40.13 29.05
C ARG A 9 4.42 -39.74 27.71
N MET A 10 3.75 -38.90 26.92
CA MET A 10 4.28 -38.43 25.63
C MET A 10 5.38 -37.37 25.77
N MET A 11 5.37 -36.56 26.84
CA MET A 11 6.49 -35.64 27.14
C MET A 11 7.78 -36.39 27.51
N ASN A 12 7.67 -37.59 28.09
CA ASN A 12 8.81 -38.41 28.49
C ASN A 12 9.38 -39.31 27.37
N MET A 13 8.72 -39.39 26.20
CA MET A 13 9.24 -40.11 25.04
C MET A 13 10.15 -39.19 24.20
N THR A 14 11.46 -39.36 24.33
CA THR A 14 12.49 -38.45 23.80
C THR A 14 12.90 -38.66 22.33
N SER A 15 12.14 -39.40 21.51
CA SER A 15 12.68 -39.83 20.20
C SER A 15 11.67 -39.92 19.04
N ILE A 16 10.73 -38.98 18.91
CA ILE A 16 9.85 -38.92 17.73
C ILE A 16 10.25 -37.72 16.86
N SER A 17 11.12 -37.95 15.88
CA SER A 17 11.35 -37.00 14.79
C SER A 17 10.27 -37.21 13.74
N THR A 18 9.44 -36.19 13.50
CA THR A 18 8.39 -36.26 12.46
C THR A 18 8.57 -35.13 11.45
N THR A 19 8.48 -35.45 10.16
CA THR A 19 8.48 -34.45 9.08
C THR A 19 7.10 -33.79 8.94
N SER A 20 7.00 -32.63 8.29
CA SER A 20 5.68 -31.99 8.09
C SER A 20 4.73 -32.88 7.27
N VAL A 21 5.28 -33.62 6.30
CA VAL A 21 4.53 -34.57 5.46
C VAL A 21 3.94 -35.70 6.32
N GLU A 22 4.67 -36.21 7.30
CA GLU A 22 4.19 -37.25 8.23
C GLU A 22 3.15 -36.73 9.24
N ILE A 23 3.14 -35.42 9.52
CA ILE A 23 2.11 -34.78 10.33
C ILE A 23 0.83 -34.65 9.51
N ASP A 24 0.93 -34.19 8.27
CA ASP A 24 -0.23 -34.03 7.39
C ASP A 24 -0.88 -35.37 7.04
N GLN A 25 -0.07 -36.37 6.66
CA GLN A 25 -0.55 -37.74 6.41
C GLN A 25 -1.25 -38.35 7.64
N PHE A 26 -0.75 -38.07 8.85
CA PHE A 26 -1.37 -38.55 10.09
C PHE A 26 -2.71 -37.84 10.35
N LEU A 27 -2.79 -36.53 10.12
CA LEU A 27 -4.03 -35.75 10.28
C LEU A 27 -5.09 -36.16 9.25
N ASP A 28 -4.70 -36.46 8.02
CA ASP A 28 -5.59 -36.94 6.98
C ASP A 28 -6.10 -38.36 7.28
N LYS A 29 -5.22 -39.24 7.77
CA LYS A 29 -5.63 -40.57 8.24
C LYS A 29 -6.62 -40.47 9.40
N LEU A 30 -6.36 -39.60 10.37
CA LEU A 30 -7.28 -39.32 11.47
C LEU A 30 -8.64 -38.81 10.95
N ARG A 31 -8.65 -37.82 10.06
CA ARG A 31 -9.89 -37.30 9.46
C ARG A 31 -10.68 -38.37 8.70
N SER A 32 -10.00 -39.26 7.98
CA SER A 32 -10.64 -40.33 7.22
C SER A 32 -11.33 -41.35 8.14
N GLU A 33 -10.68 -41.74 9.25
CA GLU A 33 -11.23 -42.67 10.25
C GLU A 33 -12.42 -42.09 11.01
N PHE A 34 -12.39 -40.80 11.35
CA PHE A 34 -13.53 -40.11 11.98
C PHE A 34 -14.71 -39.89 11.03
N LYS A 35 -14.50 -39.88 9.71
CA LYS A 35 -15.58 -39.78 8.71
C LYS A 35 -16.24 -41.13 8.41
N GLY A 36 -15.52 -42.24 8.54
CA GLY A 36 -15.96 -43.57 8.08
C GLY A 36 -16.64 -44.46 9.13
N ASN A 37 -16.54 -44.16 10.43
CA ASN A 37 -16.94 -45.09 11.49
C ASN A 37 -17.83 -44.45 12.57
N PRO A 38 -19.13 -44.80 12.67
CA PRO A 38 -20.06 -44.20 13.64
C PRO A 38 -19.89 -44.71 15.09
N LYS A 39 -19.01 -45.70 15.35
CA LYS A 39 -18.67 -46.18 16.70
C LYS A 39 -17.15 -46.34 16.84
N ILE A 40 -16.47 -45.29 17.28
CA ILE A 40 -15.03 -45.32 17.50
C ILE A 40 -14.73 -45.99 18.85
N LEU A 41 -13.97 -47.09 18.82
CA LEU A 41 -13.55 -47.80 20.03
C LEU A 41 -12.61 -46.88 20.86
N PRO A 42 -12.78 -46.80 22.19
CA PRO A 42 -11.95 -45.94 23.05
C PRO A 42 -10.44 -46.18 22.93
N GLN A 43 -10.02 -47.42 22.64
CA GLN A 43 -8.62 -47.79 22.44
C GLN A 43 -7.99 -47.12 21.21
N ILE A 44 -8.76 -46.98 20.12
CA ILE A 44 -8.31 -46.31 18.89
C ILE A 44 -8.13 -44.81 19.15
N LEU A 45 -9.05 -44.23 19.93
CA LEU A 45 -9.01 -42.81 20.30
C LEU A 45 -7.75 -42.47 21.12
N VAL A 46 -7.37 -43.36 22.04
CA VAL A 46 -6.17 -43.19 22.88
C VAL A 46 -4.91 -43.16 22.02
N THR A 47 -4.77 -44.07 21.05
CA THR A 47 -3.62 -44.11 20.13
C THR A 47 -3.50 -42.84 19.29
N PHE A 48 -4.63 -42.30 18.81
CA PHE A 48 -4.63 -41.04 18.06
C PHE A 48 -4.27 -39.83 18.93
N LEU A 49 -4.74 -39.79 20.18
CA LEU A 49 -4.41 -38.74 21.13
C LEU A 49 -2.92 -38.78 21.51
N GLU A 50 -2.35 -39.96 21.75
CA GLU A 50 -0.90 -40.13 21.96
C GLU A 50 -0.11 -39.59 20.75
N GLY A 51 -0.52 -39.94 19.53
CA GLY A 51 0.10 -39.46 18.29
C GLY A 51 0.01 -37.95 18.06
N LEU A 52 -1.09 -37.30 18.48
CA LEU A 52 -1.28 -35.85 18.42
C LEU A 52 -0.40 -35.12 19.46
N TYR A 53 -0.37 -35.62 20.70
CA TYR A 53 0.42 -35.00 21.76
C TYR A 53 1.92 -35.08 21.49
N GLY A 54 2.42 -36.20 20.94
CA GLY A 54 3.81 -36.35 20.54
C GLY A 54 4.25 -35.34 19.47
N ARG A 55 3.44 -35.18 18.41
CA ARG A 55 3.72 -34.23 17.31
C ARG A 55 3.64 -32.77 17.78
N ARG A 56 2.67 -32.42 18.63
CA ARG A 56 2.59 -31.08 19.24
C ARG A 56 3.83 -30.74 20.05
N HIS A 57 4.31 -31.70 20.85
CA HIS A 57 5.51 -31.52 21.66
C HIS A 57 6.76 -31.32 20.79
N PHE A 58 6.91 -32.11 19.72
CA PHE A 58 8.01 -31.94 18.75
C PHE A 58 8.03 -30.55 18.11
N ILE A 59 6.88 -30.03 17.66
CA ILE A 59 6.77 -28.68 17.10
C ILE A 59 7.20 -27.63 18.12
N TRP A 60 6.77 -27.77 19.38
CA TRP A 60 7.14 -26.84 20.45
C TRP A 60 8.63 -26.90 20.80
N GLN A 61 9.23 -28.09 20.79
CA GLN A 61 10.67 -28.26 20.98
C GLN A 61 11.47 -27.57 19.86
N LYS A 62 11.04 -27.73 18.60
CA LYS A 62 11.66 -27.03 17.45
C LYS A 62 11.45 -25.53 17.48
N ALA A 63 10.26 -25.06 17.87
CA ALA A 63 10.00 -23.64 18.08
C ALA A 63 10.87 -23.04 19.21
N GLY A 64 11.17 -23.82 20.26
CA GLY A 64 12.11 -23.44 21.31
C GLY A 64 13.55 -23.26 20.79
N GLN A 65 13.98 -24.10 19.85
CA GLN A 65 15.30 -24.01 19.20
C GLN A 65 15.45 -22.81 18.25
N LEU A 66 14.35 -22.19 17.80
CA LEU A 66 14.34 -21.02 16.91
C LEU A 66 14.36 -19.66 17.64
N LYS A 67 14.08 -19.64 18.95
CA LYS A 67 14.13 -18.41 19.78
C LYS A 67 15.48 -17.67 19.79
N PRO A 68 16.67 -18.33 19.67
CA PRO A 68 17.95 -17.62 19.63
C PRO A 68 18.17 -16.76 18.37
N SER A 69 17.44 -17.01 17.27
CA SER A 69 17.68 -16.29 16.00
C SER A 69 17.37 -14.79 16.09
N ASN A 70 16.46 -14.38 16.98
CA ASN A 70 16.17 -12.97 17.23
C ASN A 70 17.27 -12.24 18.02
N ALA A 71 18.08 -12.98 18.79
CA ALA A 71 19.21 -12.42 19.51
C ALA A 71 20.39 -12.12 18.56
N TYR A 72 20.64 -12.99 17.58
CA TYR A 72 21.67 -12.77 16.55
C TYR A 72 21.36 -11.56 15.66
N ILE A 73 20.09 -11.33 15.32
CA ILE A 73 19.68 -10.15 14.54
C ILE A 73 19.95 -8.86 15.32
N LYS A 74 19.62 -8.81 16.62
CA LYS A 74 19.93 -7.65 17.48
C LYS A 74 21.43 -7.43 17.63
N MET A 75 22.20 -8.50 17.84
CA MET A 75 23.65 -8.42 18.00
C MET A 75 24.34 -7.94 16.70
N ALA A 76 23.87 -8.38 15.54
CA ALA A 76 24.36 -7.90 14.24
C ALA A 76 24.03 -6.41 14.00
N GLN A 77 22.84 -5.96 14.42
CA GLN A 77 22.44 -4.55 14.33
C GLN A 77 23.27 -3.64 15.24
N GLU A 78 23.66 -4.11 16.43
CA GLU A 78 24.55 -3.38 17.34
C GLU A 78 26.00 -3.32 16.84
N LEU A 79 26.53 -4.44 16.33
CA LEU A 79 27.86 -4.49 15.71
C LEU A 79 27.97 -3.55 14.50
N LEU A 80 26.96 -3.53 13.63
CA LEU A 80 26.93 -2.63 12.47
C LEU A 80 26.89 -1.16 12.89
N ARG A 81 26.20 -0.85 14.01
CA ARG A 81 26.11 0.52 14.54
C ARG A 81 27.47 0.99 15.06
N HIS A 82 28.20 0.13 15.77
CA HIS A 82 29.56 0.42 16.24
C HIS A 82 30.56 0.58 15.09
N LEU A 83 30.55 -0.32 14.11
CA LEU A 83 31.42 -0.24 12.93
C LEU A 83 31.20 1.05 12.13
N LYS A 84 29.94 1.48 12.01
CA LYS A 84 29.60 2.76 11.37
C LYS A 84 30.16 3.96 12.13
N GLN A 85 30.12 3.92 13.45
CA GLN A 85 30.60 5.01 14.30
C GLN A 85 32.13 5.11 14.25
N GLU A 86 32.82 3.96 14.27
CA GLU A 86 34.28 3.87 14.17
C GLU A 86 34.79 4.34 12.80
N MET A 87 34.10 3.98 11.70
CA MET A 87 34.43 4.50 10.36
C MET A 87 34.24 6.03 10.26
N ILE A 88 33.23 6.60 10.90
CA ILE A 88 33.00 8.05 10.91
C ILE A 88 34.13 8.76 11.67
N GLU A 89 34.55 8.22 12.81
CA GLU A 89 35.66 8.77 13.61
C GLU A 89 37.01 8.68 12.87
N GLN A 90 37.24 7.63 12.07
CA GLN A 90 38.45 7.50 11.25
C GLN A 90 38.46 8.42 10.02
N LEU A 91 37.30 8.77 9.45
CA LEU A 91 37.20 9.57 8.23
C LEU A 91 37.25 11.09 8.48
N GLN A 92 36.85 11.56 9.66
CA GLN A 92 36.88 13.00 10.01
C GLN A 92 38.28 13.65 9.95
N PRO A 93 39.37 13.05 10.48
CA PRO A 93 40.70 13.66 10.40
C PRO A 93 41.23 13.74 8.97
N VAL A 94 40.98 12.71 8.15
CA VAL A 94 41.39 12.66 6.73
C VAL A 94 40.69 13.72 5.89
N GLN A 95 39.41 13.99 6.18
CA GLN A 95 38.66 15.07 5.52
C GLN A 95 39.19 16.46 5.90
N HIS A 96 39.61 16.65 7.15
CA HIS A 96 40.15 17.93 7.62
C HIS A 96 41.55 18.20 7.03
N GLU A 97 42.40 17.17 6.97
CA GLU A 97 43.75 17.25 6.40
C GLU A 97 43.73 17.51 4.89
N ASN A 98 42.80 16.87 4.16
CA ASN A 98 42.60 17.13 2.74
C ASN A 98 42.11 18.57 2.47
N LYS A 99 41.23 19.12 3.30
CA LYS A 99 40.72 20.49 3.15
C LYS A 99 41.81 21.55 3.40
N MET A 100 42.67 21.31 4.39
CA MET A 100 43.83 22.16 4.69
C MET A 100 44.91 22.09 3.61
N THR A 101 45.12 20.90 3.05
CA THR A 101 46.07 20.68 1.95
C THR A 101 45.58 21.38 0.69
N GLN A 102 44.29 21.24 0.35
CA GLN A 102 43.67 21.91 -0.80
C GLN A 102 43.80 23.45 -0.72
N GLN A 103 43.59 24.05 0.46
CA GLN A 103 43.78 25.49 0.67
C GLN A 103 45.25 25.93 0.55
N LYS A 104 46.22 25.10 0.96
CA LYS A 104 47.65 25.37 0.77
C LYS A 104 48.07 25.35 -0.70
N TRP A 105 47.58 24.38 -1.48
CA TRP A 105 47.87 24.30 -2.90
C TRP A 105 47.27 25.47 -3.68
N GLN A 106 46.06 25.92 -3.31
CA GLN A 106 45.43 27.09 -3.94
C GLN A 106 46.25 28.37 -3.71
N LYS A 107 46.75 28.57 -2.49
CA LYS A 107 47.62 29.70 -2.15
C LYS A 107 48.99 29.66 -2.87
N ALA A 108 49.59 28.48 -2.96
CA ALA A 108 50.87 28.29 -3.67
C ALA A 108 50.73 28.49 -5.18
N MET A 109 49.58 28.15 -5.76
CA MET A 109 49.28 28.38 -7.18
C MET A 109 49.10 29.86 -7.49
N ASP A 110 48.44 30.62 -6.61
CA ASP A 110 48.28 32.08 -6.74
C ASP A 110 49.62 32.84 -6.57
N GLU A 111 50.52 32.37 -5.69
CA GLU A 111 51.88 32.93 -5.54
C GLU A 111 52.80 32.63 -6.73
N GLN A 112 52.65 31.47 -7.37
CA GLN A 112 53.40 31.13 -8.59
C GLN A 112 52.88 31.89 -9.82
N SER A 113 51.55 32.04 -9.92
CA SER A 113 50.88 32.84 -10.95
C SER A 113 51.35 34.30 -10.94
N THR A 114 51.45 34.92 -9.76
CA THR A 114 51.93 36.30 -9.58
C THR A 114 53.43 36.47 -9.84
N LYS A 115 54.27 35.46 -9.52
CA LYS A 115 55.70 35.45 -9.90
C LYS A 115 55.91 35.30 -11.40
N LEU A 116 55.07 34.51 -12.08
CA LEU A 116 55.15 34.31 -13.53
C LEU A 116 54.80 35.60 -14.28
N THR A 117 53.75 36.32 -13.86
CA THR A 117 53.36 37.61 -14.43
C THR A 117 54.39 38.71 -14.16
N PHE A 118 55.04 38.69 -12.98
CA PHE A 118 56.14 39.62 -12.68
C PHE A 118 57.40 39.35 -13.53
N LEU A 119 57.78 38.08 -13.71
CA LEU A 119 58.94 37.71 -14.53
C LEU A 119 58.70 37.92 -16.03
N GLN A 120 57.47 37.75 -16.51
CA GLN A 120 57.09 38.08 -17.89
C GLN A 120 57.17 39.59 -18.15
N ASN A 121 56.66 40.42 -17.24
CA ASN A 121 56.80 41.89 -17.32
C ASN A 121 58.26 42.37 -17.19
N LYS A 122 59.08 41.68 -16.41
CA LYS A 122 60.51 42.00 -16.24
C LYS A 122 61.35 41.56 -17.45
N HIS A 123 60.97 40.48 -18.13
CA HIS A 123 61.62 40.00 -19.34
C HIS A 123 61.38 40.94 -20.54
N GLU A 124 60.17 41.52 -20.64
CA GLU A 124 59.86 42.56 -21.65
C GLU A 124 60.58 43.88 -21.37
N GLN A 125 60.87 44.22 -20.11
CA GLN A 125 61.61 45.43 -19.74
C GLN A 125 63.14 45.30 -19.85
N MET A 126 63.71 44.08 -19.81
CA MET A 126 65.17 43.84 -19.85
C MET A 126 65.72 43.60 -21.26
N MET A 127 64.89 43.62 -22.31
CA MET A 127 65.31 43.56 -23.73
C MET A 127 65.69 44.93 -24.33
N ALA A 128 65.84 45.97 -23.49
CA ALA A 128 66.32 47.29 -23.90
C ALA A 128 67.58 47.67 -23.10
N TYR A 129 68.71 47.78 -23.82
CA TYR A 129 70.04 48.27 -23.41
C TYR A 129 70.96 47.34 -22.60
N ALA A 130 71.88 46.68 -23.34
CA ALA A 130 73.06 45.99 -22.82
C ALA A 130 74.34 46.85 -22.97
N GLU A 131 74.85 47.27 -21.80
CA GLU A 131 76.24 47.47 -21.32
C GLU A 131 77.39 48.03 -22.19
N MET A 132 78.13 49.00 -21.59
CA MET A 132 79.60 49.13 -21.73
C MET A 132 80.28 49.52 -20.39
N ILE A 133 81.29 48.72 -20.02
CA ILE A 133 82.36 48.86 -19.00
C ILE A 133 83.36 49.93 -19.52
N PRO A 134 84.08 50.83 -18.78
CA PRO A 134 85.17 50.49 -17.80
C PRO A 134 85.71 51.59 -16.82
N HIS A 135 86.34 51.22 -15.70
CA HIS A 135 87.72 51.64 -15.37
C HIS A 135 88.17 51.15 -13.99
N ALA A 136 89.14 50.24 -14.00
CA ALA A 136 90.08 50.03 -12.92
C ALA A 136 91.37 50.74 -13.32
N LYS A 137 91.68 51.86 -12.68
CA LYS A 137 93.02 52.43 -12.78
C LYS A 137 93.37 53.30 -11.58
N GLU A 138 93.27 52.73 -10.39
CA GLU A 138 93.92 53.35 -9.26
C GLU A 138 94.34 52.32 -8.21
N LEU A 139 95.58 52.49 -7.76
CA LEU A 139 96.25 51.79 -6.67
C LEU A 139 96.83 50.40 -6.97
N LEU A 140 97.71 50.45 -7.96
CA LEU A 140 98.95 49.68 -8.18
C LEU A 140 99.87 49.51 -6.93
N HIS A 141 99.39 49.76 -5.71
CA HIS A 141 100.10 49.53 -4.45
C HIS A 141 99.45 48.45 -3.56
N GLN A 142 98.31 47.88 -3.97
CA GLN A 142 97.74 46.65 -3.36
C GLN A 142 98.27 45.35 -3.99
N LYS A 143 98.92 45.43 -5.16
CA LYS A 143 99.27 44.27 -6.00
C LYS A 143 100.47 43.43 -5.53
N GLU A 144 101.21 43.88 -4.52
CA GLU A 144 102.32 43.10 -3.95
C GLU A 144 101.87 42.17 -2.80
N ALA A 145 100.77 42.50 -2.11
CA ALA A 145 100.11 41.59 -1.17
C ALA A 145 99.24 40.53 -1.89
N GLU A 146 98.66 40.90 -3.03
CA GLU A 146 97.88 39.98 -3.87
C GLU A 146 98.73 38.85 -4.48
N ALA A 147 100.05 39.01 -4.65
CA ALA A 147 100.90 37.93 -5.18
C ALA A 147 100.97 36.72 -4.23
N LEU A 148 101.02 36.97 -2.91
CA LEU A 148 101.01 35.91 -1.89
C LEU A 148 99.60 35.30 -1.73
N GLU A 149 98.56 36.12 -1.89
CA GLU A 149 97.16 35.66 -1.88
C GLU A 149 96.80 34.85 -3.15
N LEU A 150 97.35 35.24 -4.31
CA LEU A 150 97.21 34.53 -5.59
C LEU A 150 97.94 33.18 -5.57
N GLN A 151 99.05 33.07 -4.85
CA GLN A 151 99.75 31.78 -4.68
C GLN A 151 98.92 30.81 -3.82
N LYS A 152 98.33 31.30 -2.72
CA LYS A 152 97.34 30.53 -1.93
C LYS A 152 96.07 30.20 -2.73
N LYS A 153 95.55 31.14 -3.52
CA LYS A 153 94.39 30.91 -4.41
C LYS A 153 94.70 29.94 -5.54
N LYS A 154 95.95 29.89 -6.03
CA LYS A 154 96.40 28.91 -7.03
C LYS A 154 96.46 27.50 -6.44
N GLU A 155 96.95 27.33 -5.21
CA GLU A 155 96.89 26.03 -4.51
C GLU A 155 95.45 25.62 -4.19
N GLN A 156 94.60 26.55 -3.73
CA GLN A 156 93.18 26.28 -3.54
C GLN A 156 92.46 25.96 -4.85
N TYR A 157 92.82 26.61 -5.96
CA TYR A 157 92.28 26.33 -7.28
C TYR A 157 92.71 24.95 -7.80
N GLU A 158 93.99 24.57 -7.64
CA GLU A 158 94.44 23.23 -8.03
C GLU A 158 93.81 22.14 -7.15
N GLN A 159 93.64 22.37 -5.84
CA GLN A 159 92.87 21.47 -4.97
C GLN A 159 91.39 21.40 -5.35
N ALA A 160 90.76 22.53 -5.69
CA ALA A 160 89.38 22.59 -6.15
C ALA A 160 89.20 21.89 -7.51
N LYS A 161 90.16 22.07 -8.43
CA LYS A 161 90.18 21.40 -9.75
C LYS A 161 90.35 19.89 -9.61
N LEU A 162 91.17 19.44 -8.66
CA LEU A 162 91.30 18.01 -8.32
C LEU A 162 89.99 17.47 -7.74
N ARG A 163 89.35 18.19 -6.81
CA ARG A 163 88.02 17.85 -6.25
C ARG A 163 86.92 17.82 -7.31
N VAL A 164 86.91 18.75 -8.25
CA VAL A 164 85.94 18.76 -9.35
C VAL A 164 86.15 17.57 -10.28
N LYS A 165 87.40 17.19 -10.56
CA LYS A 165 87.70 15.94 -11.30
C LYS A 165 87.27 14.69 -10.54
N LEU A 166 87.51 14.63 -9.22
CA LEU A 166 87.10 13.50 -8.39
C LEU A 166 85.57 13.37 -8.33
N ASN A 167 84.88 14.49 -8.09
CA ASN A 167 83.41 14.55 -8.07
C ASN A 167 82.81 14.25 -9.46
N ALA A 168 83.47 14.63 -10.55
CA ALA A 168 83.04 14.26 -11.90
C ALA A 168 83.17 12.75 -12.14
N GLN A 169 84.21 12.11 -11.61
CA GLN A 169 84.38 10.65 -11.66
C GLN A 169 83.37 9.91 -10.77
N GLU A 170 83.08 10.41 -9.56
CA GLU A 170 82.03 9.86 -8.69
C GLU A 170 80.65 10.00 -9.32
N ARG A 171 80.30 11.17 -9.86
CA ARG A 171 79.04 11.37 -10.59
C ARG A 171 78.92 10.47 -11.81
N ALA A 172 80.02 10.18 -12.51
CA ALA A 172 80.02 9.24 -13.62
C ALA A 172 79.75 7.79 -13.15
N LYS A 173 80.31 7.38 -11.99
CA LYS A 173 80.00 6.07 -11.37
C LYS A 173 78.55 5.98 -10.89
N GLU A 174 78.05 7.02 -10.23
CA GLU A 174 76.66 7.09 -9.78
C GLU A 174 75.68 7.09 -10.96
N ALA A 175 76.00 7.80 -12.05
CA ALA A 175 75.20 7.78 -13.27
C ALA A 175 75.13 6.38 -13.90
N LEU A 176 76.24 5.63 -13.88
CA LEU A 176 76.28 4.25 -14.38
C LEU A 176 75.44 3.32 -13.49
N GLN A 177 75.56 3.43 -12.17
CA GLN A 177 74.73 2.66 -11.22
C GLN A 177 73.25 2.98 -11.36
N LEU A 178 72.90 4.25 -11.57
CA LEU A 178 71.52 4.68 -11.80
C LEU A 178 70.98 4.11 -13.13
N GLN A 179 71.82 4.02 -14.17
CA GLN A 179 71.43 3.42 -15.44
C GLN A 179 71.19 1.91 -15.31
N GLU A 180 72.05 1.20 -14.57
CA GLU A 180 71.84 -0.22 -14.26
C GLU A 180 70.58 -0.45 -13.41
N ALA A 181 70.32 0.41 -12.42
CA ALA A 181 69.10 0.35 -11.60
C ALA A 181 67.84 0.59 -12.45
N LYS A 182 67.87 1.56 -13.38
CA LYS A 182 66.77 1.80 -14.33
C LYS A 182 66.51 0.61 -15.24
N GLN A 183 67.56 -0.06 -15.72
CA GLN A 183 67.41 -1.27 -16.54
C GLN A 183 66.84 -2.46 -15.73
N LYS A 184 67.18 -2.57 -14.45
CA LYS A 184 66.55 -3.57 -13.56
C LYS A 184 65.09 -3.25 -13.31
N TRP A 185 64.75 -1.98 -13.08
CA TRP A 185 63.38 -1.53 -12.88
C TRP A 185 62.50 -1.83 -14.10
N THR A 186 62.94 -1.49 -15.31
CA THR A 186 62.17 -1.77 -16.53
C THR A 186 61.97 -3.26 -16.77
N LYS A 187 62.93 -4.12 -16.40
CA LYS A 187 62.75 -5.59 -16.44
C LYS A 187 61.71 -6.08 -15.43
N ILE A 188 61.70 -5.52 -14.23
CA ILE A 188 60.70 -5.87 -13.19
C ILE A 188 59.31 -5.41 -13.61
N GLU A 189 59.20 -4.19 -14.14
CA GLU A 189 57.95 -3.61 -14.64
C GLU A 189 57.37 -4.42 -15.79
N ALA A 190 58.20 -4.81 -16.77
CA ALA A 190 57.79 -5.70 -17.86
C ALA A 190 57.28 -7.06 -17.36
N ARG A 191 57.93 -7.61 -16.31
CA ARG A 191 57.54 -8.89 -15.71
C ARG A 191 56.24 -8.79 -14.90
N LEU A 192 56.01 -7.67 -14.23
CA LEU A 192 54.73 -7.36 -13.58
C LEU A 192 53.60 -7.26 -14.60
N THR A 193 53.81 -6.56 -15.72
CA THR A 193 52.82 -6.45 -16.80
C THR A 193 52.48 -7.82 -17.40
N GLN A 194 53.49 -8.68 -17.61
CA GLN A 194 53.26 -10.07 -18.03
C GLN A 194 52.47 -10.87 -16.99
N LEU A 195 52.81 -10.76 -15.70
CA LEU A 195 52.08 -11.46 -14.64
C LEU A 195 50.63 -10.99 -14.52
N TYR A 196 50.36 -9.70 -14.66
CA TYR A 196 48.99 -9.16 -14.68
C TYR A 196 48.19 -9.70 -15.86
N SER A 197 48.78 -9.71 -17.06
CA SER A 197 48.18 -10.32 -18.26
C SER A 197 47.83 -11.80 -18.03
N MET A 198 48.76 -12.59 -17.50
CA MET A 198 48.52 -14.00 -17.18
C MET A 198 47.42 -14.19 -16.12
N LEU A 199 47.37 -13.32 -15.11
CA LEU A 199 46.37 -13.38 -14.04
C LEU A 199 44.98 -13.03 -14.57
N GLU A 200 44.89 -12.10 -15.51
CA GLU A 200 43.64 -11.72 -16.17
C GLU A 200 43.14 -12.83 -17.12
N GLU A 201 44.06 -13.50 -17.83
CA GLU A 201 43.75 -14.67 -18.65
C GLU A 201 43.26 -15.86 -17.79
N LYS A 202 43.92 -16.11 -16.64
CA LYS A 202 43.47 -17.13 -15.67
C LYS A 202 42.13 -16.77 -15.03
N LYS A 203 41.86 -15.48 -14.75
CA LYS A 203 40.54 -15.01 -14.25
C LYS A 203 39.44 -15.19 -15.30
N LYS A 204 39.71 -14.89 -16.57
CA LYS A 204 38.76 -15.17 -17.67
C LYS A 204 38.47 -16.67 -17.81
N GLY A 205 39.46 -17.54 -17.58
CA GLY A 205 39.26 -18.99 -17.53
C GLY A 205 38.47 -19.51 -16.33
N LEU A 206 38.40 -18.76 -15.22
CA LEU A 206 37.66 -19.13 -14.01
C LEU A 206 36.17 -18.73 -14.05
N ALA A 207 35.80 -17.75 -14.87
CA ALA A 207 34.41 -17.28 -14.98
C ALA A 207 33.41 -18.37 -15.44
N PRO A 208 33.71 -19.20 -16.48
CA PRO A 208 32.81 -20.28 -16.90
C PRO A 208 32.69 -21.38 -15.84
N LEU A 209 33.78 -21.67 -15.12
CA LEU A 209 33.80 -22.68 -14.04
C LEU A 209 32.95 -22.24 -12.84
N HIS A 210 32.96 -20.94 -12.50
CA HIS A 210 32.08 -20.39 -11.46
C HIS A 210 30.59 -20.39 -11.87
N GLU A 211 30.29 -20.20 -13.15
CA GLU A 211 28.93 -20.25 -13.70
C GLU A 211 28.36 -21.69 -13.66
N ILE A 212 29.20 -22.68 -13.97
CA ILE A 212 28.84 -24.11 -13.90
C ILE A 212 28.67 -24.60 -12.45
N ILE A 213 29.48 -24.10 -11.50
CA ILE A 213 29.38 -24.49 -10.08
C ILE A 213 28.21 -23.78 -9.37
N SER A 214 27.79 -22.60 -9.85
CA SER A 214 26.68 -21.83 -9.24
C SER A 214 25.30 -22.29 -9.72
N THR A 215 25.21 -22.95 -10.87
CA THR A 215 23.99 -23.62 -11.32
C THR A 215 23.93 -25.02 -10.70
N LYS A 216 22.75 -25.43 -10.19
CA LYS A 216 22.48 -26.81 -9.73
C LYS A 216 21.73 -27.56 -10.84
N PRO A 217 22.42 -28.02 -11.91
CA PRO A 217 21.78 -28.63 -13.08
C PRO A 217 20.92 -29.85 -12.71
N GLU A 218 21.26 -30.57 -11.64
CA GLU A 218 20.47 -31.69 -11.12
C GLU A 218 19.11 -31.26 -10.59
N SER A 219 19.05 -30.13 -9.86
CA SER A 219 17.79 -29.57 -9.34
C SER A 219 16.92 -29.03 -10.48
N GLU A 220 17.52 -28.37 -11.47
CA GLU A 220 16.78 -27.91 -12.64
C GLU A 220 16.27 -29.07 -13.49
N HIS A 221 17.10 -30.10 -13.70
CA HIS A 221 16.71 -31.34 -14.38
C HIS A 221 15.55 -32.05 -13.66
N GLU A 222 15.59 -32.16 -12.32
CA GLU A 222 14.48 -32.73 -11.54
C GLU A 222 13.20 -31.89 -11.66
N THR A 223 13.34 -30.55 -11.69
CA THR A 223 12.21 -29.63 -11.87
C THR A 223 11.59 -29.78 -13.27
N VAL A 224 12.44 -29.93 -14.30
CA VAL A 224 12.01 -30.17 -15.68
C VAL A 224 11.33 -31.52 -15.81
N LEU A 225 11.87 -32.59 -15.22
CA LEU A 225 11.24 -33.92 -15.22
C LEU A 225 9.88 -33.92 -14.51
N ARG A 226 9.75 -33.23 -13.36
CA ARG A 226 8.46 -33.07 -12.68
C ARG A 226 7.44 -32.32 -13.54
N LYS A 227 7.87 -31.26 -14.24
CA LYS A 227 7.01 -30.55 -15.22
C LYS A 227 6.64 -31.43 -16.40
N LEU A 228 7.57 -32.25 -16.90
CA LEU A 228 7.33 -33.15 -18.03
C LEU A 228 6.33 -34.26 -17.65
N ALA A 229 6.47 -34.80 -16.44
CA ALA A 229 5.54 -35.76 -15.86
C ALA A 229 4.14 -35.15 -15.67
N SER A 230 4.03 -33.95 -15.09
CA SER A 230 2.73 -33.27 -14.90
C SER A 230 2.07 -32.92 -16.24
N LEU A 231 2.84 -32.43 -17.21
CA LEU A 231 2.35 -32.17 -18.58
C LEU A 231 1.91 -33.45 -19.28
N SER A 232 2.60 -34.57 -19.08
CA SER A 232 2.21 -35.87 -19.65
C SER A 232 0.88 -36.37 -19.07
N TYR A 233 0.68 -36.22 -17.75
CA TYR A 233 -0.58 -36.56 -17.08
C TYR A 233 -1.73 -35.66 -17.58
N THR A 234 -1.50 -34.35 -17.64
CA THR A 234 -2.48 -33.39 -18.16
C THR A 234 -2.84 -33.70 -19.61
N ARG A 235 -1.84 -34.04 -20.45
CA ARG A 235 -2.08 -34.46 -21.84
C ARG A 235 -2.96 -35.70 -21.93
N GLU A 236 -2.76 -36.68 -21.06
CA GLU A 236 -3.57 -37.90 -21.06
C GLU A 236 -4.99 -37.64 -20.53
N SER A 237 -5.15 -36.82 -19.49
CA SER A 237 -6.45 -36.34 -19.01
C SER A 237 -7.21 -35.59 -20.12
N LEU A 238 -6.55 -34.66 -20.81
CA LEU A 238 -7.14 -33.91 -21.92
C LEU A 238 -7.51 -34.80 -23.10
N LYS A 239 -6.75 -35.87 -23.38
CA LYS A 239 -7.16 -36.85 -24.39
C LYS A 239 -8.41 -37.61 -23.98
N GLN A 240 -8.54 -37.98 -22.71
CA GLN A 240 -9.74 -38.66 -22.21
C GLN A 240 -10.95 -37.73 -22.25
N GLU A 241 -10.80 -36.46 -21.85
CA GLU A 241 -11.84 -35.44 -21.98
C GLU A 241 -12.22 -35.23 -23.44
N ARG A 242 -11.25 -35.13 -24.36
CA ARG A 242 -11.51 -35.00 -25.80
C ARG A 242 -12.28 -36.18 -26.37
N LYS A 243 -12.06 -37.41 -25.85
CA LYS A 243 -12.85 -38.59 -26.24
C LYS A 243 -14.29 -38.53 -25.72
N ARG A 244 -14.50 -37.99 -24.51
CA ARG A 244 -15.82 -37.83 -23.89
C ARG A 244 -16.58 -36.60 -24.38
N LEU A 245 -15.88 -35.63 -24.96
CA LEU A 245 -16.45 -34.36 -25.40
C LEU A 245 -17.63 -34.52 -26.38
N PRO A 246 -17.59 -35.40 -27.40
CA PRO A 246 -18.73 -35.59 -28.30
C PRO A 246 -19.96 -36.17 -27.59
N GLU A 247 -19.76 -37.11 -26.67
CA GLU A 247 -20.85 -37.68 -25.85
C GLU A 247 -21.43 -36.61 -24.93
N PHE A 248 -20.58 -35.80 -24.30
CA PHE A 248 -21.00 -34.70 -23.44
C PHE A 248 -21.75 -33.61 -24.22
N GLN A 249 -21.26 -33.25 -25.41
CA GLN A 249 -21.93 -32.29 -26.32
C GLN A 249 -23.28 -32.83 -26.80
N SER A 250 -23.38 -34.14 -27.07
CA SER A 250 -24.64 -34.78 -27.45
C SER A 250 -25.64 -34.75 -26.28
N ILE A 251 -25.23 -35.12 -25.07
CA ILE A 251 -26.07 -35.08 -23.87
C ILE A 251 -26.48 -33.63 -23.55
N GLN A 252 -25.54 -32.68 -23.67
CA GLN A 252 -25.80 -31.26 -23.45
C GLN A 252 -26.79 -30.71 -24.49
N GLY A 253 -26.66 -31.09 -25.76
CA GLY A 253 -27.60 -30.72 -26.81
C GLY A 253 -29.00 -31.30 -26.57
N MET A 254 -29.09 -32.57 -26.15
CA MET A 254 -30.36 -33.18 -25.75
C MET A 254 -30.98 -32.45 -24.56
N TRP A 255 -30.20 -32.13 -23.54
CA TRP A 255 -30.68 -31.41 -22.36
C TRP A 255 -31.14 -29.98 -22.70
N LEU A 256 -30.42 -29.28 -23.57
CA LEU A 256 -30.83 -27.96 -24.08
C LEU A 256 -32.15 -28.03 -24.84
N SER A 257 -32.31 -29.00 -25.75
CA SER A 257 -33.57 -29.21 -26.48
C SER A 257 -34.74 -29.53 -25.53
N LEU A 258 -34.51 -30.37 -24.51
CA LEU A 258 -35.52 -30.66 -23.49
C LEU A 258 -35.90 -29.42 -22.66
N LEU A 259 -34.97 -28.49 -22.44
CA LEU A 259 -35.25 -27.23 -21.76
C LEU A 259 -35.99 -26.22 -22.64
N GLU A 260 -35.70 -26.19 -23.95
CA GLU A 260 -36.40 -25.33 -24.91
C GLU A 260 -37.87 -25.75 -25.07
N GLU A 261 -38.15 -27.05 -24.97
CA GLU A 261 -39.51 -27.62 -25.05
C GLU A 261 -40.19 -27.81 -23.68
N ALA A 262 -39.51 -27.44 -22.57
CA ALA A 262 -40.01 -27.66 -21.22
C ALA A 262 -41.30 -26.87 -20.95
N ASN A 263 -42.32 -27.57 -20.43
CA ASN A 263 -43.52 -26.92 -19.91
C ASN A 263 -43.32 -26.48 -18.44
N ASP A 264 -44.30 -25.74 -17.89
CA ASP A 264 -44.24 -25.25 -16.51
C ASP A 264 -44.09 -26.37 -15.47
N HIS A 265 -44.62 -27.56 -15.74
CA HIS A 265 -44.48 -28.72 -14.85
C HIS A 265 -43.03 -29.24 -14.83
N ASP A 266 -42.40 -29.38 -16.01
CA ASP A 266 -41.01 -29.84 -16.14
C ASP A 266 -40.04 -28.87 -15.46
N LEU A 267 -40.24 -27.56 -15.66
CA LEU A 267 -39.46 -26.52 -14.97
C LEU A 267 -39.62 -26.58 -13.45
N ASN A 268 -40.83 -26.92 -12.96
CA ASN A 268 -41.08 -27.03 -11.53
C ASN A 268 -40.42 -28.29 -10.92
N GLU A 269 -40.42 -29.42 -11.61
CA GLU A 269 -39.72 -30.64 -11.16
C GLU A 269 -38.20 -30.43 -11.15
N ILE A 270 -37.66 -29.78 -12.19
CA ILE A 270 -36.24 -29.39 -12.24
C ILE A 270 -35.91 -28.45 -11.07
N ARG A 271 -36.77 -27.46 -10.78
CA ARG A 271 -36.61 -26.56 -9.63
C ARG A 271 -36.56 -27.32 -8.31
N LYS A 272 -37.46 -28.28 -8.08
CA LYS A 272 -37.46 -29.11 -6.86
C LYS A 272 -36.15 -29.88 -6.70
N LEU A 273 -35.65 -30.48 -7.78
CA LEU A 273 -34.37 -31.19 -7.79
C LEU A 273 -33.20 -30.25 -7.45
N TYR A 274 -33.14 -29.06 -8.06
CA TYR A 274 -32.11 -28.07 -7.75
C TYR A 274 -32.16 -27.65 -6.28
N VAL A 275 -33.35 -27.36 -5.73
CA VAL A 275 -33.51 -26.98 -4.33
C VAL A 275 -33.07 -28.11 -3.40
N GLN A 276 -33.46 -29.36 -3.69
CA GLN A 276 -33.11 -30.52 -2.88
C GLN A 276 -31.60 -30.78 -2.82
N HIS A 277 -30.87 -30.48 -3.90
CA HIS A 277 -29.42 -30.67 -4.01
C HIS A 277 -28.61 -29.40 -3.75
N SER A 278 -29.25 -28.28 -3.43
CA SER A 278 -28.59 -27.01 -3.09
C SER A 278 -28.11 -27.02 -1.65
N ASN A 279 -26.81 -26.80 -1.44
CA ASN A 279 -26.23 -26.66 -0.10
C ASN A 279 -26.45 -25.27 0.51
N VAL A 280 -26.66 -24.26 -0.33
CA VAL A 280 -26.82 -22.85 0.06
C VAL A 280 -27.95 -22.24 -0.75
N ILE A 281 -28.87 -21.56 -0.07
CA ILE A 281 -30.06 -20.94 -0.66
C ILE A 281 -30.07 -19.47 -0.27
N GLY A 282 -29.88 -18.58 -1.25
CA GLY A 282 -29.95 -17.14 -1.07
C GLY A 282 -31.38 -16.63 -1.25
N THR A 283 -31.88 -15.86 -0.29
CA THR A 283 -33.20 -15.22 -0.36
C THR A 283 -33.19 -13.90 0.43
N THR A 284 -34.15 -13.02 0.19
CA THR A 284 -34.33 -11.81 1.03
C THR A 284 -35.07 -12.17 2.31
N CYS A 285 -34.90 -11.37 3.37
CA CYS A 285 -35.55 -11.61 4.66
C CYS A 285 -37.08 -11.77 4.51
N VAL A 286 -37.71 -10.88 3.74
CA VAL A 286 -39.16 -10.92 3.48
C VAL A 286 -39.56 -12.12 2.61
N ALA A 287 -38.78 -12.45 1.58
CA ALA A 287 -39.09 -13.58 0.71
C ALA A 287 -39.02 -14.93 1.45
N SER A 288 -38.20 -15.05 2.49
CA SER A 288 -38.13 -16.25 3.34
C SER A 288 -39.44 -16.61 4.06
N ALA A 289 -40.34 -15.64 4.21
CA ALA A 289 -41.63 -15.83 4.88
C ALA A 289 -42.79 -16.14 3.93
N ARG A 290 -42.56 -16.12 2.61
CA ARG A 290 -43.62 -16.40 1.64
C ARG A 290 -44.04 -17.86 1.71
N LYS A 291 -45.32 -18.12 1.43
CA LYS A 291 -45.92 -19.46 1.51
C LYS A 291 -45.20 -20.47 0.60
N ASP A 292 -44.89 -20.05 -0.63
CA ASP A 292 -44.13 -20.85 -1.59
C ASP A 292 -42.74 -21.23 -1.05
N PHE A 293 -42.07 -20.33 -0.34
CA PHE A 293 -40.79 -20.63 0.30
C PHE A 293 -40.95 -21.66 1.42
N ILE A 294 -41.98 -21.53 2.25
CA ILE A 294 -42.23 -22.45 3.37
C ILE A 294 -42.58 -23.87 2.87
N GLU A 295 -43.34 -23.96 1.77
CA GLU A 295 -43.78 -25.24 1.22
C GLU A 295 -42.69 -25.92 0.36
N SER A 296 -41.85 -25.13 -0.31
CA SER A 296 -40.89 -25.66 -1.28
C SER A 296 -39.49 -25.91 -0.71
N TYR A 297 -39.18 -25.39 0.48
CA TYR A 297 -37.83 -25.43 1.04
C TYR A 297 -37.80 -26.11 2.42
N PRO A 298 -36.73 -26.87 2.72
CA PRO A 298 -36.59 -27.55 4.00
C PRO A 298 -36.29 -26.58 5.15
N ILE A 299 -36.32 -27.11 6.38
CA ILE A 299 -35.73 -26.42 7.54
C ILE A 299 -34.21 -26.43 7.40
N PHE A 300 -33.56 -25.32 7.72
CA PHE A 300 -32.12 -25.16 7.59
C PHE A 300 -31.40 -25.44 8.92
N ASP A 301 -30.18 -25.98 8.86
CA ASP A 301 -29.37 -26.12 10.07
C ASP A 301 -28.74 -24.78 10.50
N VAL A 302 -28.36 -23.95 9.54
CA VAL A 302 -27.74 -22.65 9.75
C VAL A 302 -28.40 -21.59 8.87
N VAL A 303 -28.75 -20.46 9.47
CA VAL A 303 -29.22 -19.25 8.76
C VAL A 303 -28.17 -18.16 8.96
N ILE A 304 -27.65 -17.64 7.85
CA ILE A 304 -26.74 -16.50 7.84
C ILE A 304 -27.52 -15.31 7.29
N ILE A 305 -27.55 -14.22 8.04
CA ILE A 305 -28.22 -12.99 7.64
C ILE A 305 -27.16 -11.91 7.57
N ASP A 306 -26.97 -11.36 6.38
CA ASP A 306 -26.02 -10.29 6.10
C ASP A 306 -26.72 -8.92 6.05
N GLU A 307 -25.97 -7.84 6.24
CA GLU A 307 -26.48 -6.46 6.29
C GLU A 307 -27.63 -6.26 7.29
N VAL A 308 -27.58 -6.95 8.45
CA VAL A 308 -28.68 -6.96 9.43
C VAL A 308 -29.01 -5.59 10.01
N SER A 309 -28.09 -4.63 9.93
CA SER A 309 -28.33 -3.23 10.31
C SER A 309 -29.43 -2.57 9.49
N LYS A 310 -29.66 -3.04 8.25
CA LYS A 310 -30.75 -2.55 7.38
C LYS A 310 -32.10 -3.20 7.65
N ALA A 311 -32.15 -4.31 8.39
CA ALA A 311 -33.38 -5.07 8.59
C ALA A 311 -34.10 -4.58 9.84
N THR A 312 -35.40 -4.27 9.72
CA THR A 312 -36.24 -4.01 10.88
C THR A 312 -36.30 -5.26 11.77
N PRO A 313 -36.55 -5.12 13.09
CA PRO A 313 -36.68 -6.28 13.97
C PRO A 313 -37.65 -7.36 13.45
N PRO A 314 -38.85 -7.01 12.91
CA PRO A 314 -39.74 -8.01 12.32
C PRO A 314 -39.15 -8.70 11.08
N GLU A 315 -38.52 -7.95 10.17
CA GLU A 315 -37.88 -8.53 8.97
C GLU A 315 -36.76 -9.50 9.34
N LEU A 316 -35.98 -9.17 10.37
CA LEU A 316 -34.87 -10.01 10.82
C LEU A 316 -35.36 -11.33 11.44
N LEU A 317 -36.51 -11.33 12.11
CA LEU A 317 -37.09 -12.54 12.72
C LEU A 317 -37.53 -13.59 11.69
N LEU A 318 -37.99 -13.17 10.51
CA LEU A 318 -38.51 -14.07 9.47
C LEU A 318 -37.51 -15.18 9.06
N PRO A 319 -36.27 -14.85 8.65
CA PRO A 319 -35.26 -15.87 8.35
C PRO A 319 -34.74 -16.57 9.61
N MET A 320 -34.70 -15.90 10.78
CA MET A 320 -34.23 -16.52 12.03
C MET A 320 -35.05 -17.75 12.44
N LEU A 321 -36.34 -17.76 12.11
CA LEU A 321 -37.24 -18.89 12.36
C LEU A 321 -36.99 -20.10 11.44
N LYS A 322 -36.12 -19.98 10.44
CA LYS A 322 -35.88 -21.03 9.43
C LYS A 322 -34.77 -21.99 9.78
N GLY A 323 -34.00 -21.75 10.84
CA GLY A 323 -32.95 -22.69 11.21
C GLY A 323 -32.51 -22.66 12.67
N LYS A 324 -31.72 -23.68 13.02
CA LYS A 324 -31.33 -23.98 14.40
C LYS A 324 -30.22 -23.06 14.91
N LYS A 325 -29.29 -22.69 14.03
CA LYS A 325 -28.17 -21.78 14.32
C LYS A 325 -28.30 -20.52 13.49
N ILE A 326 -28.22 -19.36 14.14
CA ILE A 326 -28.37 -18.06 13.50
C ILE A 326 -27.03 -17.33 13.56
N ILE A 327 -26.57 -16.81 12.43
CA ILE A 327 -25.37 -15.98 12.30
C ILE A 327 -25.81 -14.63 11.75
N LEU A 328 -25.64 -13.59 12.55
CA LEU A 328 -25.96 -12.21 12.17
C LEU A 328 -24.68 -11.49 11.77
N VAL A 329 -24.65 -10.94 10.56
CA VAL A 329 -23.52 -10.18 10.01
C VAL A 329 -24.01 -8.78 9.67
N GLY A 330 -23.34 -7.77 10.20
CA GLY A 330 -23.68 -6.37 9.95
C GLY A 330 -22.83 -5.43 10.78
N ASP A 331 -23.10 -4.14 10.63
CA ASP A 331 -22.37 -3.05 11.24
C ASP A 331 -23.34 -2.01 11.82
N HIS A 332 -23.40 -1.92 13.15
CA HIS A 332 -24.34 -1.04 13.85
C HIS A 332 -23.94 0.45 13.79
N HIS A 333 -22.75 0.75 13.27
CA HIS A 333 -22.29 2.10 12.95
C HIS A 333 -22.63 2.52 11.51
N GLN A 334 -23.24 1.64 10.71
CA GLN A 334 -23.84 1.95 9.40
C GLN A 334 -25.36 2.12 9.51
N LEU A 335 -26.04 2.37 8.38
CA LEU A 335 -27.43 2.84 8.38
C LEU A 335 -28.39 1.87 9.10
N PRO A 336 -29.35 2.41 9.85
CA PRO A 336 -30.45 1.64 10.41
C PRO A 336 -31.47 1.29 9.29
N PRO A 337 -32.49 0.48 9.60
CA PRO A 337 -33.51 0.09 8.65
C PRO A 337 -34.28 1.30 8.10
N LEU A 338 -34.44 1.36 6.79
CA LEU A 338 -35.25 2.37 6.12
C LEU A 338 -36.69 1.87 5.99
N SER A 339 -37.66 2.72 6.28
CA SER A 339 -39.04 2.53 5.84
C SER A 339 -39.55 3.86 5.33
N GLY A 340 -39.75 3.98 4.01
CA GLY A 340 -40.46 5.10 3.38
C GLY A 340 -39.66 6.40 3.14
N ASN A 341 -40.19 7.25 2.25
CA ASN A 341 -39.66 8.56 1.86
C ASN A 341 -39.72 9.62 2.98
N ASP A 342 -40.43 9.32 4.06
CA ASP A 342 -40.28 9.95 5.34
C ASP A 342 -39.74 8.83 6.21
N THR A 343 -38.54 9.01 6.78
CA THR A 343 -37.90 8.02 7.63
C THR A 343 -38.92 7.48 8.65
N LEU A 344 -38.83 6.20 9.02
CA LEU A 344 -39.62 5.61 10.09
C LEU A 344 -39.63 6.51 11.35
N GLU A 345 -38.53 7.24 11.58
CA GLU A 345 -38.44 8.32 12.57
C GLU A 345 -39.38 9.51 12.32
N GLU A 346 -39.51 10.02 11.10
CA GLU A 346 -40.44 11.10 10.72
C GLU A 346 -41.90 10.63 10.75
N THR A 347 -42.22 9.47 10.17
CA THR A 347 -43.60 8.95 10.20
C THR A 347 -44.04 8.62 11.63
N LEU A 348 -43.15 8.04 12.44
CA LEU A 348 -43.46 7.75 13.84
C LEU A 348 -43.31 8.98 14.74
N GLN A 349 -42.51 9.99 14.40
CA GLN A 349 -42.59 11.30 15.04
C GLN A 349 -43.93 11.95 14.76
N GLU A 350 -44.43 11.93 13.53
CA GLU A 350 -45.77 12.44 13.20
C GLU A 350 -46.87 11.66 13.93
N MET A 351 -46.81 10.33 13.96
CA MET A 351 -47.78 9.51 14.70
C MET A 351 -47.68 9.75 16.22
N ALA A 352 -46.47 9.86 16.75
CA ALA A 352 -46.21 10.14 18.16
C ALA A 352 -46.60 11.58 18.53
N VAL A 353 -46.56 12.54 17.61
CA VAL A 353 -47.04 13.92 17.83
C VAL A 353 -48.57 13.96 17.76
N LYS A 354 -49.21 13.12 16.93
CA LYS A 354 -50.67 13.06 16.78
C LYS A 354 -51.41 12.25 17.85
N SER A 355 -50.70 11.43 18.64
CA SER A 355 -51.29 10.64 19.72
C SER A 355 -50.56 10.88 21.04
N GLU A 356 -51.21 11.61 21.94
CA GLU A 356 -50.67 11.98 23.26
C GLU A 356 -50.66 10.78 24.24
N ASP A 357 -51.52 9.77 24.04
CA ASP A 357 -51.79 8.66 24.99
C ASP A 357 -51.17 7.29 24.62
N PHE A 358 -50.12 7.22 23.81
CA PHE A 358 -49.48 5.92 23.50
C PHE A 358 -48.42 5.54 24.55
N ASP A 359 -48.78 4.68 25.50
CA ASP A 359 -47.93 4.17 26.60
C ASP A 359 -46.64 3.46 26.12
N GLY A 360 -46.62 3.00 24.86
CA GLY A 360 -45.46 2.39 24.20
C GLY A 360 -44.54 3.36 23.42
N LYS A 361 -44.79 4.68 23.45
CA LYS A 361 -44.10 5.66 22.58
C LYS A 361 -42.61 5.79 22.89
N THR A 362 -42.25 5.67 24.16
CA THR A 362 -40.85 5.69 24.61
C THR A 362 -40.12 4.42 24.19
N GLU A 363 -40.75 3.26 24.38
CA GLU A 363 -40.21 1.95 23.99
C GLU A 363 -40.07 1.84 22.47
N LEU A 364 -41.07 2.29 21.71
CA LEU A 364 -41.02 2.35 20.26
C LEU A 364 -39.91 3.30 19.78
N LYS A 365 -39.78 4.50 20.35
CA LYS A 365 -38.67 5.42 20.06
C LYS A 365 -37.29 4.80 20.37
N GLN A 366 -37.19 3.96 21.40
CA GLN A 366 -35.95 3.30 21.76
C GLN A 366 -35.62 2.14 20.81
N LEU A 367 -36.61 1.34 20.42
CA LEU A 367 -36.50 0.27 19.40
C LEU A 367 -36.19 0.81 18.00
N LEU A 368 -36.50 2.07 17.72
CA LEU A 368 -36.18 2.75 16.46
C LEU A 368 -34.77 3.33 16.45
N LYS A 369 -34.29 3.84 17.59
CA LYS A 369 -32.94 4.42 17.72
C LYS A 369 -31.85 3.35 17.73
N GLU A 370 -32.09 2.25 18.46
CA GLU A 370 -31.16 1.14 18.59
C GLU A 370 -31.67 -0.05 17.77
N SER A 371 -30.91 -0.43 16.73
CA SER A 371 -31.29 -1.60 15.91
C SER A 371 -31.29 -2.88 16.78
N LEU A 372 -32.12 -3.87 16.43
CA LEU A 372 -32.10 -5.17 17.13
C LEU A 372 -30.69 -5.76 17.14
N PHE A 373 -29.96 -5.60 16.05
CA PHE A 373 -28.57 -6.02 15.95
C PHE A 373 -27.66 -5.28 16.92
N GLU A 374 -27.75 -3.96 17.03
CA GLU A 374 -26.98 -3.16 17.97
C GLU A 374 -27.22 -3.61 19.42
N ARG A 375 -28.50 -3.80 19.79
CA ARG A 375 -28.88 -4.31 21.10
C ARG A 375 -28.31 -5.70 21.37
N LEU A 376 -28.41 -6.61 20.39
CA LEU A 376 -27.85 -7.96 20.51
C LEU A 376 -26.31 -7.89 20.62
N PHE A 377 -25.66 -7.08 19.79
CA PHE A 377 -24.21 -6.94 19.79
C PHE A 377 -23.69 -6.39 21.13
N LYS A 378 -24.36 -5.41 21.73
CA LYS A 378 -23.96 -4.88 23.05
C LYS A 378 -24.16 -5.91 24.15
N ASN A 379 -25.30 -6.60 24.18
CA ASN A 379 -25.70 -7.48 25.28
C ASN A 379 -25.18 -8.93 25.19
N LEU A 380 -24.79 -9.41 24.01
CA LEU A 380 -24.30 -10.78 23.85
C LEU A 380 -22.92 -10.98 24.51
N PRO A 381 -22.66 -12.18 25.08
CA PRO A 381 -21.35 -12.56 25.59
C PRO A 381 -20.26 -12.43 24.52
N LYS A 382 -19.02 -12.09 24.93
CA LYS A 382 -17.87 -11.98 24.01
C LYS A 382 -17.58 -13.26 23.23
N SER A 383 -17.98 -14.44 23.73
CA SER A 383 -17.86 -15.71 23.01
C SER A 383 -18.75 -15.80 21.76
N ASN A 384 -19.81 -15.00 21.70
CA ASN A 384 -20.85 -15.08 20.67
C ASN A 384 -20.86 -13.86 19.74
N LYS A 385 -19.87 -12.97 19.86
CA LYS A 385 -19.70 -11.79 18.99
C LYS A 385 -18.23 -11.57 18.65
N THR A 386 -17.98 -11.12 17.43
CA THR A 386 -16.64 -10.73 16.99
C THR A 386 -16.73 -9.55 16.04
N MET A 387 -15.83 -8.59 16.20
CA MET A 387 -15.61 -7.52 15.24
C MET A 387 -14.46 -7.92 14.32
N LEU A 388 -14.67 -7.74 13.01
CA LEU A 388 -13.61 -7.79 12.00
C LEU A 388 -13.02 -6.38 11.87
N ALA A 389 -11.81 -6.19 12.38
CA ALA A 389 -11.21 -4.86 12.51
C ALA A 389 -10.22 -4.50 11.39
N ILE A 390 -9.87 -5.46 10.53
CA ILE A 390 -8.93 -5.25 9.41
C ILE A 390 -9.73 -5.01 8.14
N GLN A 391 -9.60 -3.82 7.56
CA GLN A 391 -10.28 -3.44 6.32
C GLN A 391 -9.35 -3.63 5.12
N TYR A 392 -9.90 -4.13 4.01
CA TYR A 392 -9.17 -4.37 2.75
C TYR A 392 -9.76 -3.58 1.58
N ARG A 393 -10.65 -2.62 1.83
CA ARG A 393 -11.37 -1.90 0.78
C ARG A 393 -10.63 -0.63 0.38
N MET A 394 -10.31 0.23 1.32
CA MET A 394 -10.00 1.63 1.08
C MET A 394 -8.53 1.94 1.32
N HIS A 395 -8.03 2.98 0.68
CA HIS A 395 -6.73 3.58 1.03
C HIS A 395 -6.73 4.05 2.51
N GLU A 396 -5.58 3.99 3.18
CA GLU A 396 -5.46 4.37 4.61
C GLU A 396 -5.87 5.83 4.87
N ASN A 397 -5.57 6.72 3.93
CA ASN A 397 -6.01 8.11 3.92
C ASN A 397 -7.53 8.28 4.02
N ILE A 398 -8.30 7.47 3.27
CA ILE A 398 -9.77 7.45 3.33
C ILE A 398 -10.21 6.81 4.65
N MET A 399 -9.58 5.69 5.03
CA MET A 399 -9.86 4.96 6.28
C MET A 399 -9.75 5.85 7.53
N ALA A 400 -8.79 6.78 7.55
CA ALA A 400 -8.61 7.73 8.65
C ALA A 400 -9.87 8.57 8.94
N THR A 401 -10.68 8.89 7.91
CA THR A 401 -11.91 9.69 8.08
C THR A 401 -13.02 8.93 8.83
N ILE A 402 -13.05 7.61 8.73
CA ILE A 402 -14.08 6.76 9.36
C ILE A 402 -13.62 6.12 10.67
N THR A 403 -12.33 6.20 11.01
CA THR A 403 -11.77 5.56 12.20
C THR A 403 -12.45 6.05 13.48
N GLN A 404 -12.83 7.33 13.52
CA GLN A 404 -13.58 7.94 14.62
C GLN A 404 -14.88 7.22 15.00
N PHE A 405 -15.54 6.54 14.03
CA PHE A 405 -16.80 5.84 14.28
C PHE A 405 -16.61 4.51 15.02
N TYR A 406 -15.39 3.98 15.07
CA TYR A 406 -15.09 2.67 15.67
C TYR A 406 -14.13 2.75 16.87
N GLU A 407 -13.81 3.94 17.37
CA GLU A 407 -12.86 4.13 18.48
C GLU A 407 -13.26 3.45 19.79
N GLN A 408 -14.58 3.31 20.02
CA GLN A 408 -15.12 2.68 21.22
C GLN A 408 -15.12 1.15 21.17
N GLU A 409 -14.71 0.56 20.04
CA GLU A 409 -14.71 -0.89 19.87
C GLU A 409 -13.45 -1.54 20.44
N ASN A 410 -13.58 -2.78 20.92
CA ASN A 410 -12.50 -3.51 21.59
C ASN A 410 -11.27 -3.81 20.69
N LYS A 411 -11.36 -3.59 19.38
CA LYS A 411 -10.28 -3.80 18.42
C LYS A 411 -10.09 -2.53 17.61
N GLN A 412 -8.85 -2.07 17.49
CA GLN A 412 -8.51 -0.94 16.64
C GLN A 412 -8.78 -1.29 15.18
N PHE A 413 -9.48 -0.39 14.49
CA PHE A 413 -9.69 -0.47 13.05
C PHE A 413 -8.36 -0.26 12.30
N GLN A 414 -7.98 -1.20 11.44
CA GLN A 414 -6.65 -1.28 10.83
C GLN A 414 -6.73 -1.48 9.33
N CYS A 415 -5.75 -0.92 8.61
CA CYS A 415 -5.57 -1.17 7.18
C CYS A 415 -4.92 -2.55 6.97
N GLY A 416 -5.57 -3.40 6.19
CA GLY A 416 -5.06 -4.72 5.82
C GLY A 416 -4.24 -4.75 4.53
N LEU A 417 -4.18 -3.63 3.81
CA LEU A 417 -3.36 -3.47 2.60
C LEU A 417 -1.89 -3.40 3.01
N LYS A 418 -0.99 -4.06 2.27
CA LYS A 418 0.45 -4.06 2.61
C LYS A 418 1.11 -2.72 2.25
N ASP A 419 0.69 -2.18 1.13
CA ASP A 419 1.09 -0.88 0.60
C ASP A 419 -0.17 -0.25 -0.02
N SER A 420 -0.79 0.67 0.71
CA SER A 420 -2.04 1.28 0.26
C SER A 420 -1.83 2.17 -0.96
N ASP A 421 -0.71 2.90 -1.06
CA ASP A 421 -0.41 3.78 -2.19
C ASP A 421 -0.31 2.95 -3.47
N PHE A 422 0.35 1.78 -3.42
CA PHE A 422 0.44 0.89 -4.56
C PHE A 422 -0.88 0.18 -4.87
N GLU A 423 -1.55 -0.39 -3.86
CA GLU A 423 -2.78 -1.18 -4.05
C GLU A 423 -4.01 -0.33 -4.38
N ARG A 424 -3.99 0.98 -4.10
CA ARG A 424 -5.08 1.93 -4.35
C ARG A 424 -4.68 3.13 -5.17
N ASP A 425 -3.59 3.03 -5.95
CA ASP A 425 -3.25 4.01 -6.97
C ASP A 425 -4.39 4.15 -7.98
N HIS A 426 -5.08 5.29 -7.95
CA HIS A 426 -6.16 5.58 -8.87
C HIS A 426 -5.67 5.88 -10.29
N LYS A 427 -4.36 6.12 -10.48
CA LYS A 427 -3.70 6.41 -11.76
C LYS A 427 -4.19 7.68 -12.46
N LEU A 428 -4.89 8.57 -11.75
CA LEU A 428 -5.42 9.80 -12.35
C LEU A 428 -4.48 10.95 -12.03
N VAL A 429 -4.29 11.84 -13.02
CA VAL A 429 -3.56 13.09 -12.86
C VAL A 429 -4.36 14.16 -13.58
N SER A 430 -4.70 15.21 -12.86
CA SER A 430 -5.42 16.38 -13.32
C SER A 430 -4.98 17.62 -12.53
N PRO A 431 -5.41 18.83 -12.88
CA PRO A 431 -5.05 20.03 -12.14
C PRO A 431 -5.39 19.96 -10.64
N LEU A 432 -6.53 19.36 -10.29
CA LEU A 432 -6.97 19.25 -8.89
C LEU A 432 -6.55 17.95 -8.20
N ILE A 433 -6.22 16.90 -8.96
CA ILE A 433 -6.00 15.54 -8.46
C ILE A 433 -4.64 15.02 -8.93
N GLN A 434 -3.75 14.75 -7.97
CA GLN A 434 -2.50 14.04 -8.19
C GLN A 434 -2.62 12.57 -7.74
N ARG A 435 -1.70 11.69 -8.18
CA ARG A 435 -1.75 10.24 -7.88
C ARG A 435 -1.65 9.86 -6.40
N ASN A 436 -1.07 10.73 -5.60
CA ASN A 436 -0.95 10.54 -4.14
C ASN A 436 -2.17 11.12 -3.39
N ASN A 437 -3.12 11.73 -4.10
CA ASN A 437 -4.33 12.25 -3.47
C ASN A 437 -5.39 11.14 -3.42
N HIS A 438 -5.68 10.66 -2.22
CA HIS A 438 -6.72 9.66 -2.00
C HIS A 438 -7.95 10.24 -1.29
N LEU A 439 -7.84 11.44 -0.74
CA LEU A 439 -8.89 12.15 -0.02
C LEU A 439 -8.79 13.64 -0.33
N LEU A 440 -9.87 14.22 -0.83
CA LEU A 440 -9.96 15.64 -1.14
C LEU A 440 -11.25 16.25 -0.61
N TRP A 441 -11.22 17.52 -0.24
CA TRP A 441 -12.42 18.33 0.00
C TRP A 441 -12.33 19.59 -0.84
N LEU A 442 -13.21 19.70 -1.84
CA LEU A 442 -13.43 20.90 -2.64
C LEU A 442 -14.36 21.83 -1.84
N ASP A 443 -13.73 22.74 -1.09
CA ASP A 443 -14.41 23.62 -0.16
C ASP A 443 -15.09 24.77 -0.89
N MET A 444 -16.39 24.89 -0.71
CA MET A 444 -17.19 25.98 -1.27
C MET A 444 -17.39 27.10 -0.23
N PRO A 445 -17.20 28.37 -0.62
CA PRO A 445 -17.51 29.49 0.27
C PRO A 445 -18.95 29.43 0.80
N ASN A 446 -19.16 29.79 2.06
CA ASN A 446 -20.49 29.98 2.63
C ASN A 446 -21.00 31.38 2.26
N GLU A 447 -21.29 31.58 0.97
CA GLU A 447 -21.75 32.84 0.39
C GLU A 447 -23.00 32.63 -0.49
N PRO A 448 -23.84 33.66 -0.73
CA PRO A 448 -25.10 33.53 -1.46
C PRO A 448 -25.00 32.84 -2.83
N ALA A 449 -23.89 33.02 -3.55
CA ALA A 449 -23.66 32.39 -4.85
C ALA A 449 -23.52 30.85 -4.79
N PHE A 450 -23.27 30.31 -3.59
CA PHE A 450 -23.05 28.88 -3.33
C PHE A 450 -24.14 28.29 -2.42
N PHE A 451 -25.19 29.05 -2.11
CA PHE A 451 -26.26 28.57 -1.26
C PHE A 451 -27.13 27.52 -1.95
N GLU A 452 -27.71 26.65 -1.13
CA GLU A 452 -28.68 25.67 -1.57
C GLU A 452 -29.98 26.31 -2.09
N GLU A 453 -30.66 25.58 -2.96
CA GLU A 453 -31.95 25.95 -3.51
C GLU A 453 -32.99 24.85 -3.23
N ARG A 454 -34.26 25.24 -3.27
CA ARG A 454 -35.41 24.35 -3.15
C ARG A 454 -36.34 24.53 -4.34
N MET A 455 -36.81 23.44 -4.94
CA MET A 455 -37.80 23.53 -6.01
C MET A 455 -39.14 24.07 -5.49
N LYS A 456 -39.82 24.87 -6.30
CA LYS A 456 -41.20 25.29 -6.03
C LYS A 456 -42.09 24.05 -5.92
N GLY A 457 -42.64 23.80 -4.72
CA GLY A 457 -43.48 22.64 -4.41
C GLY A 457 -42.75 21.35 -4.03
N GLY A 458 -41.41 21.33 -3.97
CA GLY A 458 -40.60 20.18 -3.55
C GLY A 458 -40.13 20.28 -2.10
N LYS A 459 -40.04 19.14 -1.40
CA LYS A 459 -39.46 19.06 -0.03
C LYS A 459 -37.92 18.94 -0.01
N SER A 460 -37.29 18.48 -1.10
CA SER A 460 -35.85 18.19 -1.16
C SER A 460 -35.03 19.37 -1.70
N LEU A 461 -33.78 19.46 -1.24
CA LEU A 461 -32.80 20.49 -1.57
C LEU A 461 -31.86 20.05 -2.69
N TYR A 462 -31.26 21.02 -3.37
CA TYR A 462 -30.17 20.85 -4.33
C TYR A 462 -29.23 22.05 -4.26
N ASN A 463 -28.02 21.92 -4.79
CA ASN A 463 -27.05 23.02 -4.82
C ASN A 463 -26.48 23.15 -6.24
N GLN A 464 -26.82 24.26 -6.92
CA GLN A 464 -26.43 24.49 -8.31
C GLN A 464 -24.92 24.69 -8.48
N ALA A 465 -24.24 25.29 -7.50
CA ALA A 465 -22.79 25.44 -7.53
C ALA A 465 -22.09 24.08 -7.43
N GLU A 466 -22.54 23.21 -6.51
CA GLU A 466 -22.04 21.83 -6.43
C GLU A 466 -22.29 21.04 -7.72
N LEU A 467 -23.47 21.18 -8.35
CA LEU A 467 -23.77 20.50 -9.62
C LEU A 467 -22.80 20.90 -10.73
N ARG A 468 -22.55 22.21 -10.90
CA ARG A 468 -21.57 22.71 -11.87
C ARG A 468 -20.19 22.11 -11.60
N LYS A 469 -19.76 22.10 -10.33
CA LYS A 469 -18.45 21.58 -9.98
C LYS A 469 -18.32 20.07 -10.20
N ILE A 470 -19.36 19.31 -9.89
CA ILE A 470 -19.43 17.87 -10.18
C ILE A 470 -19.31 17.64 -11.69
N GLY A 471 -20.03 18.42 -12.51
CA GLY A 471 -19.96 18.31 -13.97
C GLY A 471 -18.57 18.58 -14.52
N GLU A 472 -17.91 19.64 -14.06
CA GLU A 472 -16.51 19.95 -14.40
C GLU A 472 -15.57 18.82 -13.99
N LEU A 473 -15.68 18.35 -12.75
CA LEU A 473 -14.80 17.32 -12.21
C LEU A 473 -14.96 15.99 -12.96
N LEU A 474 -16.19 15.63 -13.35
CA LEU A 474 -16.43 14.42 -14.15
C LEU A 474 -15.75 14.51 -15.53
N LYS A 475 -15.77 15.68 -16.18
CA LYS A 475 -15.04 15.89 -17.44
C LYS A 475 -13.53 15.78 -17.23
N GLU A 476 -13.02 16.45 -16.20
CA GLU A 476 -11.60 16.41 -15.82
C GLU A 476 -11.13 14.98 -15.54
N LEU A 477 -11.94 14.17 -14.86
CA LEU A 477 -11.64 12.77 -14.58
C LEU A 477 -11.68 11.89 -15.85
N ASP A 478 -12.61 12.12 -16.78
CA ASP A 478 -12.64 11.39 -18.06
C ASP A 478 -11.38 11.67 -18.89
N GLU A 479 -10.96 12.94 -18.95
CA GLU A 479 -9.72 13.36 -19.61
C GLU A 479 -8.49 12.76 -18.91
N ALA A 480 -8.45 12.77 -17.57
CA ALA A 480 -7.37 12.17 -16.80
C ALA A 480 -7.23 10.66 -17.07
N VAL A 481 -8.35 9.95 -17.25
CA VAL A 481 -8.34 8.52 -17.65
C VAL A 481 -7.81 8.37 -19.07
N ALA A 482 -8.20 9.23 -20.01
CA ALA A 482 -7.68 9.21 -21.38
C ALA A 482 -6.15 9.41 -21.41
N LEU A 483 -5.64 10.37 -20.64
CA LEU A 483 -4.20 10.61 -20.48
C LEU A 483 -3.49 9.44 -19.78
N ALA A 484 -4.13 8.82 -18.80
CA ALA A 484 -3.59 7.62 -18.14
C ALA A 484 -3.45 6.43 -19.10
N LYS A 485 -4.39 6.27 -20.04
CA LYS A 485 -4.31 5.26 -21.11
C LYS A 485 -3.17 5.57 -22.08
N GLN A 486 -3.05 6.82 -22.53
CA GLN A 486 -1.98 7.25 -23.43
C GLN A 486 -0.60 7.05 -22.79
N ALA A 487 -0.47 7.31 -21.48
CA ALA A 487 0.75 7.09 -20.72
C ALA A 487 1.02 5.60 -20.36
N GLY A 488 0.18 4.66 -20.82
CA GLY A 488 0.35 3.22 -20.56
C GLY A 488 0.05 2.78 -19.12
N ARG A 489 -0.57 3.62 -18.30
CA ARG A 489 -0.92 3.32 -16.89
C ARG A 489 -2.23 2.54 -16.75
N MET A 490 -3.14 2.71 -17.71
CA MET A 490 -4.42 2.02 -17.79
C MET A 490 -4.57 1.32 -19.15
N LYS A 491 -5.30 0.20 -19.20
CA LYS A 491 -5.55 -0.50 -20.47
C LYS A 491 -6.52 0.31 -21.34
N ALA A 492 -6.40 0.21 -22.67
CA ALA A 492 -7.23 0.97 -23.60
C ALA A 492 -8.74 0.80 -23.37
N ASN A 493 -9.18 -0.43 -23.10
CA ASN A 493 -10.58 -0.79 -22.87
C ASN A 493 -11.03 -0.66 -21.41
N GLU A 494 -10.12 -0.31 -20.50
CA GLU A 494 -10.44 -0.13 -19.08
C GLU A 494 -11.19 1.19 -18.87
N LYS A 495 -12.24 1.16 -18.05
CA LYS A 495 -12.98 2.35 -17.62
C LYS A 495 -12.80 2.52 -16.13
N LYS A 496 -12.76 3.77 -15.67
CA LYS A 496 -12.69 4.06 -14.23
C LYS A 496 -14.10 4.10 -13.65
N SER A 497 -14.30 3.40 -12.53
CA SER A 497 -15.58 3.34 -11.83
C SER A 497 -15.76 4.55 -10.91
N ILE A 498 -16.81 5.34 -11.13
CA ILE A 498 -17.10 6.55 -10.34
C ILE A 498 -18.52 6.49 -9.75
N GLY A 499 -18.63 6.68 -8.44
CA GLY A 499 -19.92 6.92 -7.78
C GLY A 499 -20.11 8.41 -7.49
N VAL A 500 -21.24 8.98 -7.87
CA VAL A 500 -21.64 10.33 -7.41
C VAL A 500 -22.80 10.19 -6.45
N ILE A 501 -22.54 10.49 -5.19
CA ILE A 501 -23.48 10.29 -4.10
C ILE A 501 -23.85 11.60 -3.41
N SER A 502 -25.05 11.67 -2.86
CA SER A 502 -25.49 12.79 -2.02
C SER A 502 -26.45 12.31 -0.95
N PHE A 503 -26.59 13.09 0.12
CA PHE A 503 -27.64 12.89 1.12
C PHE A 503 -29.03 13.27 0.59
N TYR A 504 -29.11 14.01 -0.51
CA TYR A 504 -30.35 14.58 -1.03
C TYR A 504 -30.73 13.98 -2.39
N GLY A 505 -31.91 13.33 -2.44
CA GLY A 505 -32.38 12.65 -3.66
C GLY A 505 -32.59 13.59 -4.84
N GLU A 506 -32.94 14.85 -4.59
CA GLU A 506 -33.14 15.83 -5.67
C GLU A 506 -31.82 16.28 -6.31
N GLN A 507 -30.74 16.39 -5.54
CA GLN A 507 -29.39 16.58 -6.06
C GLN A 507 -29.00 15.40 -6.96
N VAL A 508 -29.23 14.16 -6.49
CA VAL A 508 -28.94 12.94 -7.26
C VAL A 508 -29.67 12.93 -8.60
N LYS A 509 -30.96 13.28 -8.63
CA LYS A 509 -31.73 13.35 -9.88
C LYS A 509 -31.16 14.38 -10.85
N ARG A 510 -30.73 15.55 -10.36
CA ARG A 510 -30.11 16.58 -11.20
C ARG A 510 -28.76 16.13 -11.74
N VAL A 511 -27.92 15.51 -10.91
CA VAL A 511 -26.65 14.91 -11.35
C VAL A 511 -26.90 13.85 -12.44
N GLU A 512 -27.87 12.96 -12.23
CA GLU A 512 -28.21 11.92 -13.20
C GLU A 512 -28.67 12.51 -14.54
N ARG A 513 -29.54 13.54 -14.52
CA ARG A 513 -29.95 14.25 -15.74
C ARG A 513 -28.77 14.91 -16.44
N MET A 514 -27.92 15.64 -15.70
CA MET A 514 -26.72 16.28 -16.25
C MET A 514 -25.80 15.25 -16.93
N ILE A 515 -25.55 14.11 -16.29
CA ILE A 515 -24.73 13.04 -16.87
C ILE A 515 -25.36 12.46 -18.14
N GLN A 516 -26.67 12.23 -18.15
CA GLN A 516 -27.35 11.61 -19.30
C GLN A 516 -27.57 12.56 -20.48
N GLN A 517 -27.78 13.85 -20.22
CA GLN A 517 -28.21 14.82 -21.22
C GLN A 517 -27.09 15.75 -21.70
N GLU A 518 -26.13 16.08 -20.83
CA GLU A 518 -25.15 17.15 -21.09
C GLU A 518 -23.72 16.61 -21.23
N LEU A 519 -23.41 15.46 -20.63
CA LEU A 519 -22.04 14.94 -20.54
C LEU A 519 -21.83 13.70 -21.43
N ARG A 520 -20.71 13.68 -22.14
CA ARG A 520 -20.24 12.50 -22.87
C ARG A 520 -18.92 12.02 -22.27
N LEU A 521 -18.98 10.98 -21.46
CA LEU A 521 -17.86 10.50 -20.64
C LEU A 521 -17.52 9.03 -21.00
N PRO A 522 -16.88 8.79 -22.16
CA PRO A 522 -16.67 7.45 -22.70
C PRO A 522 -15.71 6.59 -21.85
N ASN A 523 -14.81 7.22 -21.08
CA ASN A 523 -13.78 6.55 -20.30
C ASN A 523 -14.24 6.18 -18.88
N LEU A 524 -15.43 6.61 -18.48
CA LEU A 524 -15.97 6.42 -17.14
C LEU A 524 -17.14 5.44 -17.13
N THR A 525 -17.29 4.75 -16.00
CA THR A 525 -18.51 4.01 -15.64
C THR A 525 -19.08 4.69 -14.41
N ILE A 526 -20.21 5.38 -14.56
CA ILE A 526 -20.76 6.24 -13.52
C ILE A 526 -22.01 5.64 -12.92
N ARG A 527 -22.12 5.70 -11.60
CA ARG A 527 -23.34 5.38 -10.87
C ARG A 527 -23.71 6.54 -9.95
N THR A 528 -24.97 6.95 -9.98
CA THR A 528 -25.50 7.99 -9.11
C THR A 528 -26.44 7.38 -8.07
N GLY A 529 -26.53 7.96 -6.88
CA GLY A 529 -27.46 7.48 -5.87
C GLY A 529 -27.42 8.28 -4.58
N THR A 530 -28.45 8.11 -3.75
CA THR A 530 -28.36 8.60 -2.37
C THR A 530 -27.40 7.72 -1.58
N VAL A 531 -26.84 8.26 -0.49
CA VAL A 531 -25.99 7.49 0.44
C VAL A 531 -26.66 6.17 0.85
N ASP A 532 -27.95 6.23 1.17
CA ASP A 532 -28.80 5.11 1.53
C ASP A 532 -28.85 4.00 0.46
N ARG A 533 -28.98 4.38 -0.82
CA ARG A 533 -29.01 3.44 -1.95
C ARG A 533 -27.62 2.85 -2.25
N PHE A 534 -26.55 3.52 -1.84
CA PHE A 534 -25.17 3.10 -2.07
C PHE A 534 -24.61 2.17 -0.99
N GLN A 535 -25.35 1.89 0.08
CA GLN A 535 -24.87 0.97 1.11
C GLN A 535 -24.71 -0.46 0.56
N GLY A 536 -23.55 -1.05 0.81
CA GLY A 536 -23.13 -2.35 0.28
C GLY A 536 -22.41 -2.25 -1.08
N MET A 537 -22.43 -1.07 -1.71
CA MET A 537 -21.70 -0.82 -2.96
C MET A 537 -20.32 -0.23 -2.66
N GLU A 538 -19.43 -0.31 -3.64
CA GLU A 538 -18.11 0.33 -3.64
C GLU A 538 -17.76 0.76 -5.06
N MET A 539 -17.03 1.87 -5.18
CA MET A 539 -16.52 2.39 -6.45
C MET A 539 -15.06 2.78 -6.28
N ASP A 540 -14.31 2.85 -7.38
CA ASP A 540 -12.90 3.26 -7.35
C ASP A 540 -12.79 4.71 -6.88
N VAL A 541 -13.60 5.59 -7.46
CA VAL A 541 -13.71 7.01 -7.08
C VAL A 541 -15.12 7.32 -6.56
N ILE A 542 -15.24 8.09 -5.48
CA ILE A 542 -16.52 8.63 -5.00
C ILE A 542 -16.47 10.15 -4.96
N LEU A 543 -17.48 10.78 -5.55
CA LEU A 543 -17.79 12.20 -5.41
C LEU A 543 -18.98 12.35 -4.46
N LEU A 544 -18.76 12.93 -3.28
CA LEU A 544 -19.79 13.16 -2.27
C LEU A 544 -20.24 14.63 -2.31
N SER A 545 -21.46 14.86 -2.78
CA SER A 545 -22.12 16.18 -2.77
C SER A 545 -22.85 16.41 -1.46
N MET A 546 -22.41 17.43 -0.72
CA MET A 546 -22.87 17.75 0.62
C MET A 546 -24.16 18.58 0.63
N VAL A 547 -24.40 19.36 -0.43
CA VAL A 547 -25.57 20.21 -0.75
C VAL A 547 -25.78 21.38 0.20
N ARG A 548 -25.73 21.15 1.51
CA ARG A 548 -26.08 22.17 2.51
C ARG A 548 -25.03 23.26 2.58
N ASN A 549 -25.49 24.47 2.35
CA ASN A 549 -24.81 25.74 2.44
C ASN A 549 -25.86 26.85 2.52
N HIS A 550 -26.02 27.50 3.68
CA HIS A 550 -26.93 28.63 3.86
C HIS A 550 -26.46 29.56 4.99
N ASP A 551 -27.14 30.70 5.13
CA ASP A 551 -26.93 31.65 6.23
C ASP A 551 -28.05 31.67 7.29
N ASN A 552 -29.13 30.91 7.07
CA ASN A 552 -30.24 30.83 8.01
C ASN A 552 -29.83 30.12 9.33
N GLU A 553 -29.82 30.85 10.45
CA GLU A 553 -29.51 30.29 11.77
C GLU A 553 -30.59 29.34 12.31
N GLN A 554 -31.81 29.37 11.77
CA GLN A 554 -32.88 28.48 12.17
C GLN A 554 -32.84 27.12 11.45
N ASP A 555 -32.14 27.01 10.34
CA ASP A 555 -31.99 25.76 9.58
C ASP A 555 -30.66 25.07 9.96
N ASP A 556 -30.55 23.77 9.70
CA ASP A 556 -29.39 22.93 10.02
C ASP A 556 -29.15 21.92 8.91
N ILE A 557 -28.06 21.15 8.93
CA ILE A 557 -27.62 20.30 7.81
C ILE A 557 -28.51 19.07 7.49
N GLY A 558 -29.69 18.94 8.09
CA GLY A 558 -30.69 17.92 7.73
C GLY A 558 -30.17 16.48 7.87
N PHE A 559 -30.28 15.67 6.81
CA PHE A 559 -29.85 14.27 6.80
C PHE A 559 -28.35 14.06 7.01
N ALA A 560 -27.53 15.06 6.74
CA ALA A 560 -26.08 14.96 6.91
C ALA A 560 -25.65 14.93 8.40
N LYS A 561 -26.56 15.21 9.34
CA LYS A 561 -26.26 15.16 10.79
C LYS A 561 -26.04 13.75 11.34
N ASP A 562 -26.46 12.72 10.61
CA ASP A 562 -26.42 11.32 11.04
C ASP A 562 -25.03 10.72 10.80
N ASN A 563 -24.36 10.35 11.91
CA ASN A 563 -23.03 9.72 11.89
C ASN A 563 -23.00 8.45 11.03
N ARG A 564 -24.09 7.66 11.02
CA ARG A 564 -24.20 6.42 10.23
C ARG A 564 -24.23 6.71 8.74
N ARG A 565 -24.95 7.76 8.33
CA ARG A 565 -24.96 8.22 6.92
C ARG A 565 -23.59 8.73 6.50
N LEU A 566 -22.93 9.52 7.34
CA LEU A 566 -21.59 9.99 7.02
C LEU A 566 -20.59 8.83 6.91
N ASN A 567 -20.60 7.89 7.87
CA ASN A 567 -19.77 6.69 7.84
C ASN A 567 -19.98 5.87 6.54
N VAL A 568 -21.23 5.65 6.13
CA VAL A 568 -21.52 4.99 4.85
C VAL A 568 -20.96 5.79 3.68
N ALA A 569 -21.22 7.09 3.62
CA ALA A 569 -20.79 7.95 2.51
C ALA A 569 -19.27 7.96 2.32
N LEU A 570 -18.52 8.11 3.42
CA LEU A 570 -17.05 8.12 3.41
C LEU A 570 -16.45 6.75 3.07
N SER A 571 -17.16 5.66 3.38
CA SER A 571 -16.65 4.29 3.24
C SER A 571 -16.92 3.60 1.90
N ARG A 572 -17.44 4.33 0.91
CA ARG A 572 -17.76 3.77 -0.43
C ARG A 572 -16.58 3.79 -1.41
N ALA A 573 -15.57 4.63 -1.16
CA ALA A 573 -14.45 4.87 -2.07
C ALA A 573 -13.32 3.87 -1.83
N ARG A 574 -12.85 3.20 -2.90
CA ARG A 574 -11.67 2.32 -2.80
C ARG A 574 -10.37 3.11 -2.94
N GLU A 575 -10.27 3.95 -3.98
CA GLU A 575 -9.03 4.61 -4.39
C GLU A 575 -9.05 6.12 -4.08
N LEU A 576 -10.14 6.84 -4.39
CA LEU A 576 -10.21 8.30 -4.19
C LEU A 576 -11.60 8.73 -3.69
N LEU A 577 -11.62 9.51 -2.61
CA LEU A 577 -12.81 10.19 -2.09
C LEU A 577 -12.69 11.71 -2.27
N VAL A 578 -13.69 12.33 -2.90
CA VAL A 578 -13.78 13.79 -3.06
C VAL A 578 -15.07 14.29 -2.42
N LEU A 579 -14.95 15.08 -1.36
CA LEU A 579 -16.06 15.82 -0.76
C LEU A 579 -16.25 17.16 -1.49
N ILE A 580 -17.49 17.54 -1.75
CA ILE A 580 -17.85 18.77 -2.48
C ILE A 580 -18.91 19.49 -1.65
N GLY A 581 -18.56 20.68 -1.13
CA GLY A 581 -19.47 21.50 -0.33
C GLY A 581 -18.74 22.35 0.70
N SER A 582 -19.49 23.16 1.45
CA SER A 582 -18.92 24.17 2.34
C SER A 582 -18.43 23.64 3.69
N SER A 583 -17.12 23.57 3.90
CA SER A 583 -16.51 23.14 5.16
C SER A 583 -17.06 23.94 6.35
N LYS A 584 -17.17 25.27 6.20
CA LYS A 584 -17.72 26.19 7.21
C LYS A 584 -19.15 25.83 7.64
N MET A 585 -20.00 25.41 6.69
CA MET A 585 -21.37 25.01 7.01
C MET A 585 -21.39 23.79 7.96
N PHE A 586 -20.53 22.81 7.69
CA PHE A 586 -20.49 21.53 8.41
C PHE A 586 -19.67 21.59 9.72
N THR A 587 -18.66 22.46 9.83
CA THR A 587 -17.78 22.53 11.01
C THR A 587 -18.12 23.65 11.99
N GLU A 588 -18.65 24.78 11.50
CA GLU A 588 -18.92 25.97 12.33
C GLU A 588 -20.41 26.24 12.51
N ARG A 589 -21.19 26.23 11.42
CA ARG A 589 -22.59 26.68 11.44
C ARG A 589 -23.60 25.64 11.89
N THR A 590 -23.25 24.37 11.79
CA THR A 590 -24.10 23.26 12.23
C THR A 590 -24.44 23.40 13.71
N LYS A 591 -25.71 23.18 14.09
CA LYS A 591 -26.20 23.49 15.45
C LYS A 591 -25.64 22.57 16.52
N HIS A 592 -25.60 21.28 16.22
CA HIS A 592 -25.24 20.24 17.18
C HIS A 592 -23.72 20.15 17.34
N LYS A 593 -23.24 20.21 18.60
CA LYS A 593 -21.80 20.16 18.92
C LYS A 593 -21.15 18.87 18.44
N ASP A 594 -21.82 17.73 18.63
CA ASP A 594 -21.29 16.42 18.23
C ASP A 594 -21.14 16.30 16.71
N THR A 595 -22.12 16.83 15.97
CA THR A 595 -22.08 16.88 14.50
C THR A 595 -20.96 17.81 14.02
N ARG A 596 -20.77 18.98 14.66
CA ARG A 596 -19.62 19.86 14.37
C ARG A 596 -18.30 19.13 14.59
N GLN A 597 -18.14 18.45 15.74
CA GLN A 597 -16.91 17.73 16.04
C GLN A 597 -16.65 16.62 15.01
N MET A 598 -17.68 15.87 14.61
CA MET A 598 -17.56 14.82 13.60
C MET A 598 -17.03 15.36 12.27
N TYR A 599 -17.59 16.46 11.77
CA TYR A 599 -17.14 17.07 10.51
C TYR A 599 -15.78 17.78 10.64
N THR A 600 -15.50 18.36 11.80
CA THR A 600 -14.18 18.94 12.10
C THR A 600 -13.10 17.87 12.05
N ASN A 601 -13.33 16.70 12.63
CA ASN A 601 -12.41 15.57 12.53
C ASN A 601 -12.15 15.16 11.06
N VAL A 602 -13.20 15.10 10.23
CA VAL A 602 -13.04 14.82 8.80
C VAL A 602 -12.19 15.91 8.12
N LEU A 603 -12.48 17.19 8.40
CA LEU A 603 -11.74 18.32 7.83
C LEU A 603 -10.26 18.30 8.27
N GLU A 604 -9.97 17.97 9.53
CA GLU A 604 -8.60 17.85 10.04
C GLU A 604 -7.83 16.73 9.34
N VAL A 605 -8.47 15.57 9.11
CA VAL A 605 -7.87 14.46 8.35
C VAL A 605 -7.57 14.91 6.92
N VAL A 606 -8.50 15.60 6.25
CA VAL A 606 -8.28 16.15 4.90
C VAL A 606 -7.11 17.13 4.89
N LYS A 607 -7.05 18.07 5.85
CA LYS A 607 -5.97 19.07 5.94
C LYS A 607 -4.61 18.42 6.19
N LYS A 608 -4.56 17.42 7.07
CA LYS A 608 -3.32 16.67 7.38
C LYS A 608 -2.74 15.97 6.15
N GLN A 609 -3.57 15.65 5.17
CA GLN A 609 -3.19 14.97 3.93
C GLN A 609 -3.06 15.93 2.72
N ASP A 610 -3.03 17.25 2.96
CA ASP A 610 -2.99 18.28 1.91
C ASP A 610 -4.12 18.14 0.86
N GLY A 611 -5.30 17.72 1.32
CA GLY A 611 -6.45 17.43 0.46
C GLY A 611 -7.47 18.57 0.32
N LEU A 612 -7.29 19.68 1.02
CA LEU A 612 -8.23 20.81 0.98
C LEU A 612 -7.98 21.65 -0.29
N ARG A 613 -9.03 21.96 -1.05
CA ARG A 613 -8.97 22.85 -2.22
C ARG A 613 -10.07 23.90 -2.08
N MET A 614 -9.69 25.17 -2.00
CA MET A 614 -10.65 26.27 -1.94
C MET A 614 -11.16 26.58 -3.33
N LEU A 615 -12.48 26.64 -3.51
CA LEU A 615 -13.08 27.23 -4.71
C LEU A 615 -13.13 28.73 -4.54
N GLU A 616 -12.34 29.45 -5.35
CA GLU A 616 -12.42 30.90 -5.43
C GLU A 616 -13.80 31.29 -5.98
N ALA A 617 -14.39 32.34 -5.41
CA ALA A 617 -15.61 32.92 -5.93
C ALA A 617 -15.35 33.37 -7.37
N VAL A 618 -15.99 32.70 -8.34
CA VAL A 618 -16.04 33.22 -9.69
C VAL A 618 -16.79 34.54 -9.61
N SER A 619 -16.07 35.64 -9.80
CA SER A 619 -16.65 36.95 -10.06
C SER A 619 -17.63 36.79 -11.22
N LEU A 620 -18.93 36.77 -10.93
CA LEU A 620 -20.02 36.79 -11.90
C LEU A 620 -20.01 38.15 -12.60
N HIS A 621 -19.04 38.43 -13.45
CA HIS A 621 -19.03 39.54 -14.42
C HIS A 621 -18.55 38.98 -15.75
N GLY A 622 -19.52 38.66 -16.62
CA GLY A 622 -19.35 38.21 -18.00
C GLY A 622 -20.70 38.14 -18.67
#